data_AF-A0A3N5VNY1-F1
#
_entry.id   AF-A0A3N5VNY1-F1
#
_cell.length_a   1.000
_cell.length_b   1.000
_cell.length_c   1.000
_cell.angle_alpha   90.00
_cell.angle_beta   90.00
_cell.angle_gamma   90.00
#
_symmetry.space_group_name_H-M   'P 1'
#
loop_
_entity.id
_entity.type
_entity.pdbx_description
1 polymer ?
#
loop_
_entity_poly.entity_id
_entity_poly.type
_entity_poly.pdbx_seq_one_letter_code
_entity_poly.pdbx_strand_id
1 'polypeptide(L)'
;MDKLNRIPGIEESSLELLEAAGFLDVEALARAGTDELTAELQRANSILQITAHAPSRLLVENWIHSAREISGVTGEIESPAEMPVDHEQSPPVAAMLNGAPFAIPLPARVLVSQQLAVSDIPPAILLNRYSGELDVRTGRRIPEGRNPKAKTGNTANHFVRFSESVIGARLEIDTSRLRSTDEVGEPMVRLPAVKVSPANDRVALIRAPRTETNLGRDPQSRWYIRGVLHSHPLSIAVGAFVTLMLFVAIPLAVASSVLLLLSGEMPRDFKWVPGWLIVFPLVMPLLGLCYLIWGLNGSCRICGQSLFRHRHHRKNSRAHHVPGLGYILPLCVHILLFRWFRCTHCGTPVRLKE
;
A
#
# COMPACT_ATOMS: atom_id res chain seq x y z
N MET A 1 -2.97 29.36 26.89
CA MET A 1 -1.74 29.12 26.09
C MET A 1 -0.59 29.71 26.86
N ASP A 2 -0.13 28.95 27.85
CA ASP A 2 1.02 29.36 28.65
C ASP A 2 2.29 29.03 27.86
N LYS A 3 3.07 30.07 27.56
CA LYS A 3 4.29 29.95 26.77
C LYS A 3 5.39 29.30 27.61
N LEU A 4 6.19 28.44 26.97
CA LEU A 4 7.34 27.73 27.55
C LEU A 4 8.39 28.66 28.18
N ASN A 5 8.41 29.95 27.80
CA ASN A 5 9.24 31.01 28.41
C ASN A 5 9.06 31.20 29.92
N ARG A 6 7.99 30.67 30.52
CA ARG A 6 7.73 30.80 31.97
C ARG A 6 8.49 29.79 32.82
N ILE A 7 9.08 28.76 32.20
CA ILE A 7 9.81 27.72 32.91
C ILE A 7 11.24 28.22 33.19
N PRO A 8 11.69 28.22 34.46
CA PRO A 8 13.04 28.66 34.79
C PRO A 8 14.09 27.71 34.17
N GLY A 9 15.12 28.28 33.55
CA GLY A 9 16.26 27.53 33.02
C GLY A 9 16.11 26.99 31.59
N ILE A 10 15.10 27.42 30.83
CA ILE A 10 15.04 27.20 29.38
C ILE A 10 15.71 28.39 28.67
N GLU A 11 16.84 28.14 27.99
CA GLU A 11 17.50 29.12 27.12
C GLU A 11 16.76 29.24 25.77
N GLU A 12 16.92 30.36 25.05
CA GLU A 12 16.28 30.60 23.74
C GLU A 12 16.59 29.49 22.73
N SER A 13 17.82 28.98 22.73
CA SER A 13 18.27 27.86 21.91
C SER A 13 17.62 26.52 22.29
N SER A 14 17.31 26.32 23.57
CA SER A 14 16.63 25.12 24.08
C SER A 14 15.13 25.18 23.79
N LEU A 15 14.56 26.38 23.73
CA LEU A 15 13.18 26.59 23.34
C LEU A 15 12.98 26.27 21.86
N GLU A 16 13.82 26.76 20.97
CA GLU A 16 13.76 26.44 19.53
C GLU A 16 13.85 24.93 19.29
N LEU A 17 14.63 24.24 20.11
CA LEU A 17 14.81 22.79 20.05
C LEU A 17 13.57 22.04 20.56
N LEU A 18 12.91 22.52 21.63
CA LEU A 18 11.63 21.99 22.12
C LEU A 18 10.51 22.20 21.11
N GLU A 19 10.43 23.39 20.49
CA GLU A 19 9.49 23.68 19.41
C GLU A 19 9.74 22.78 18.19
N ALA A 20 11.00 22.56 17.82
CA ALA A 20 11.38 21.66 16.74
C ALA A 20 11.08 20.18 17.05
N ALA A 21 11.13 19.79 18.32
CA ALA A 21 10.70 18.48 18.80
C ALA A 21 9.17 18.34 18.91
N GLY A 22 8.41 19.41 18.69
CA GLY A 22 6.94 19.40 18.67
C GLY A 22 6.29 19.74 20.01
N PHE A 23 7.05 20.18 21.01
CA PHE A 23 6.54 20.61 22.31
C PHE A 23 6.34 22.12 22.30
N LEU A 24 5.08 22.57 22.15
CA LEU A 24 4.71 23.98 22.05
C LEU A 24 4.08 24.53 23.35
N ASP A 25 3.50 23.65 24.16
CA ASP A 25 2.72 24.01 25.36
C ASP A 25 3.32 23.41 26.64
N VAL A 26 3.20 24.13 27.76
CA VAL A 26 3.63 23.69 29.10
C VAL A 26 2.91 22.40 29.53
N GLU A 27 1.64 22.23 29.14
CA GLU A 27 0.85 21.02 29.43
C GLU A 27 1.39 19.78 28.69
N ALA A 28 1.85 19.95 27.45
CA ALA A 28 2.44 18.86 26.66
C ALA A 28 3.78 18.42 27.27
N LEU A 29 4.59 19.39 27.72
CA LEU A 29 5.84 19.12 28.42
C LEU A 29 5.63 18.43 29.77
N ALA A 30 4.60 18.82 30.53
CA ALA A 30 4.29 18.23 31.84
C ALA A 30 3.90 16.74 31.76
N ARG A 31 3.27 16.33 30.64
CA ARG A 31 2.84 14.94 30.38
C ARG A 31 3.92 14.06 29.74
N ALA A 32 5.00 14.64 29.24
CA ALA A 32 6.06 13.89 28.58
C ALA A 32 6.85 12.99 29.56
N GLY A 33 7.28 11.83 29.08
CA GLY A 33 8.24 10.96 29.78
C GLY A 33 9.66 11.54 29.73
N THR A 34 10.38 11.49 30.84
CA THR A 34 11.75 12.06 30.96
C THR A 34 12.73 11.40 29.99
N ASP A 35 12.68 10.07 29.87
CA ASP A 35 13.57 9.29 29.01
C ASP A 35 13.22 9.47 27.52
N GLU A 36 11.93 9.51 27.18
CA GLU A 36 11.45 9.72 25.81
C GLU A 36 11.79 11.10 25.30
N LEU A 37 11.52 12.14 26.10
CA LEU A 37 11.82 13.52 25.75
C LEU A 37 13.33 13.73 25.58
N THR A 38 14.16 13.18 26.47
CA THR A 38 15.63 13.31 26.34
C THR A 38 16.12 12.68 25.02
N ALA A 39 15.60 11.52 24.63
CA ALA A 39 15.95 10.87 23.37
C ALA A 39 15.48 11.67 22.14
N GLU A 40 14.29 12.28 22.20
CA GLU A 40 13.77 13.13 21.13
C GLU A 40 14.56 14.43 20.97
N LEU A 41 14.94 15.09 22.06
CA LEU A 41 15.77 16.31 22.01
C LEU A 41 17.18 16.00 21.48
N GLN A 42 17.76 14.85 21.84
CA GLN A 42 19.04 14.41 21.27
C GLN A 42 18.94 14.15 19.76
N ARG A 43 17.86 13.49 19.31
CA ARG A 43 17.60 13.25 17.89
C ARG A 43 17.39 14.56 17.13
N ALA A 44 16.55 15.47 17.65
CA ALA A 44 16.31 16.77 17.06
C ALA A 44 17.60 17.58 16.93
N ASN A 45 18.44 17.59 17.98
CA ASN A 45 19.71 18.30 17.94
C ASN A 45 20.71 17.71 16.95
N SER A 46 20.73 16.37 16.78
CA SER A 46 21.62 15.72 15.81
C SER A 46 21.33 16.11 14.37
N ILE A 47 20.07 16.45 14.06
CA ILE A 47 19.60 16.80 12.73
C ILE A 47 19.71 18.31 12.50
N LEU A 48 19.27 19.11 13.47
CA LEU A 48 19.11 20.55 13.32
C LEU A 48 20.30 21.36 13.83
N GLN A 49 21.19 20.75 14.65
CA GLN A 49 22.40 21.36 15.21
C GLN A 49 22.16 22.75 15.84
N ILE A 50 21.02 22.90 16.53
CA ILE A 50 20.57 24.18 17.11
C ILE A 50 21.44 24.55 18.31
N THR A 51 21.79 23.56 19.14
CA THR A 51 22.69 23.75 20.29
C THR A 51 23.99 22.97 20.10
N ALA A 52 25.10 23.52 20.62
CA ALA A 52 26.41 22.86 20.56
C ALA A 52 26.41 21.50 21.29
N HIS A 53 25.61 21.35 22.34
CA HIS A 53 25.44 20.11 23.10
C HIS A 53 23.95 19.90 23.42
N ALA A 54 23.46 18.67 23.24
CA ALA A 54 22.08 18.33 23.60
C ALA A 54 21.87 18.46 25.13
N PRO A 55 20.68 18.87 25.58
CA PRO A 55 20.39 19.00 27.00
C PRO A 55 20.56 17.66 27.72
N SER A 56 21.14 17.71 28.93
CA SER A 56 21.33 16.52 29.76
C SER A 56 20.00 16.07 30.36
N ARG A 57 19.87 14.77 30.64
CA ARG A 57 18.68 14.17 31.28
C ARG A 57 18.23 14.93 32.53
N LEU A 58 19.17 15.37 33.37
CA LEU A 58 18.90 16.11 34.61
C LEU A 58 18.24 17.47 34.34
N LEU A 59 18.64 18.17 33.26
CA LEU A 59 18.03 19.43 32.88
C LEU A 59 16.59 19.22 32.39
N VAL A 60 16.37 18.17 31.60
CA VAL A 60 15.04 17.80 31.08
C VAL A 60 14.10 17.39 32.22
N GLU A 61 14.60 16.64 33.22
CA GLU A 61 13.85 16.30 34.43
C GLU A 61 13.43 17.54 35.21
N ASN A 62 14.32 18.53 35.36
CA ASN A 62 13.99 19.80 36.01
C ASN A 62 12.94 20.61 35.22
N TRP A 63 13.03 20.63 33.89
CA TRP A 63 12.02 21.31 33.05
C TRP A 63 10.64 20.67 33.17
N ILE A 64 10.58 19.33 33.19
CA ILE A 64 9.32 18.59 33.40
C ILE A 64 8.76 18.86 34.80
N HIS A 65 9.62 18.89 35.83
CA HIS A 65 9.21 19.19 37.20
C HIS A 65 8.62 20.60 37.31
N SER A 66 9.32 21.60 36.79
CA SER A 66 8.82 22.99 36.76
C SER A 66 7.56 23.15 35.90
N ALA A 67 7.44 22.41 34.78
CA ALA A 67 6.23 22.40 33.98
C ALA A 67 5.02 21.82 34.74
N ARG A 68 5.24 20.77 35.54
CA ARG A 68 4.20 20.17 36.40
C ARG A 68 3.77 21.09 37.54
N GLU A 69 4.71 21.81 38.16
CA GLU A 69 4.41 22.81 39.19
C GLU A 69 3.57 23.97 38.64
N ILE A 70 3.88 24.45 37.43
CA ILE A 70 3.14 25.54 36.78
C ILE A 70 1.77 25.07 36.28
N SER A 71 1.68 23.86 35.74
CA SER A 71 0.45 23.32 35.15
C SER A 71 -0.51 22.72 36.18
N GLY A 72 -0.09 22.49 37.42
CA GLY A 72 -0.89 21.83 38.45
C GLY A 72 -1.20 20.34 38.17
N VAL A 73 -0.55 19.76 37.15
CA VAL A 73 -0.71 18.34 36.79
C VAL A 73 0.18 17.53 37.72
N THR A 74 -0.40 17.12 38.85
CA THR A 74 0.19 16.08 39.69
C THR A 74 0.01 14.78 38.92
N GLY A 75 1.10 14.22 38.39
CA GLY A 75 1.03 13.00 37.60
C GLY A 75 0.28 11.91 38.34
N GLU A 76 -0.76 11.34 37.70
CA GLU A 76 -1.21 10.01 38.05
C GLU A 76 0.02 9.11 37.91
N ILE A 77 0.61 8.75 39.05
CA ILE A 77 1.54 7.64 39.12
C ILE A 77 0.69 6.45 38.69
N GLU A 78 0.86 6.01 37.44
CA GLU A 78 0.32 4.73 36.99
C GLU A 78 0.72 3.70 38.05
N SER A 79 -0.29 3.17 38.75
CA SER A 79 -0.08 2.11 39.72
C SER A 79 0.68 0.99 39.01
N PRO A 80 1.68 0.35 39.65
CA PRO A 80 2.45 -0.70 39.00
C PRO A 80 1.48 -1.74 38.44
N ALA A 81 1.47 -1.89 37.11
CA ALA A 81 0.62 -2.84 36.42
C ALA A 81 0.78 -4.21 37.08
N GLU A 82 -0.32 -4.75 37.62
CA GLU A 82 -0.33 -6.10 38.17
C GLU A 82 0.19 -7.06 37.09
N MET A 83 1.24 -7.80 37.44
CA MET A 83 1.89 -8.73 36.51
C MET A 83 0.86 -9.70 35.92
N PRO A 84 0.84 -9.92 34.59
CA PRO A 84 -0.10 -10.85 33.97
C PRO A 84 0.06 -12.25 34.58
N VAL A 85 -1.03 -12.83 35.08
CA VAL A 85 -1.06 -14.18 35.64
C VAL A 85 -1.62 -15.13 34.59
N ASP A 86 -0.95 -16.25 34.38
CA ASP A 86 -1.43 -17.30 33.46
C ASP A 86 -2.47 -18.20 34.16
N HIS A 87 -3.75 -17.94 33.90
CA HIS A 87 -4.84 -18.72 34.49
C HIS A 87 -5.13 -20.03 33.76
N GLU A 88 -4.55 -20.26 32.57
CA GLU A 88 -4.75 -21.51 31.81
C GLU A 88 -4.20 -22.73 32.55
N GLN A 89 -3.15 -22.53 33.36
CA GLN A 89 -2.51 -23.57 34.16
C GLN A 89 -3.28 -23.92 35.44
N SER A 90 -4.32 -23.14 35.79
CA SER A 90 -5.10 -23.44 36.98
C SER A 90 -5.97 -24.69 36.75
N PRO A 91 -5.93 -25.69 37.65
CA PRO A 91 -6.69 -26.93 37.51
C PRO A 91 -8.20 -26.76 37.19
N PRO A 92 -8.94 -25.80 37.80
CA PRO A 92 -10.35 -25.62 37.48
C PRO A 92 -10.58 -25.03 36.08
N VAL A 93 -9.70 -24.13 35.60
CA VAL A 93 -9.79 -23.54 34.26
C VAL A 93 -9.40 -24.57 33.20
N ALA A 94 -8.38 -25.39 33.43
CA ALA A 94 -8.00 -26.47 32.53
C ALA A 94 -9.14 -27.49 32.33
N ALA A 95 -9.84 -27.86 33.40
CA ALA A 95 -11.02 -28.73 33.30
C ALA A 95 -12.17 -28.08 32.49
N MET A 96 -12.38 -26.77 32.64
CA MET A 96 -13.36 -26.02 31.86
C MET A 96 -12.98 -25.96 30.38
N LEU A 97 -11.72 -25.65 30.06
CA LEU A 97 -11.23 -25.55 28.68
C LEU A 97 -11.36 -26.89 27.94
N ASN A 98 -11.09 -28.01 28.63
CA ASN A 98 -11.29 -29.35 28.07
C ASN A 98 -12.76 -29.68 27.75
N GLY A 99 -13.71 -29.06 28.46
CA GLY A 99 -15.15 -29.21 28.22
C GLY A 99 -15.76 -28.13 27.33
N ALA A 100 -14.99 -27.11 26.93
CA ALA A 100 -15.50 -25.97 26.19
C ALA A 100 -15.69 -26.31 24.70
N PRO A 101 -16.78 -25.83 24.06
CA PRO A 101 -16.93 -25.95 22.61
C PRO A 101 -15.82 -25.17 21.92
N PHE A 102 -15.12 -25.80 20.96
CA PHE A 102 -14.08 -25.13 20.19
C PHE A 102 -14.69 -24.14 19.19
N ALA A 103 -14.04 -22.99 19.03
CA ALA A 103 -14.45 -22.01 18.03
C ALA A 103 -14.11 -22.53 16.62
N ILE A 104 -15.09 -22.54 15.71
CA ILE A 104 -14.87 -22.82 14.30
C ILE A 104 -14.58 -21.49 13.60
N PRO A 105 -13.44 -21.33 12.91
CA PRO A 105 -13.14 -20.10 12.20
C PRO A 105 -14.18 -19.88 11.08
N LEU A 106 -14.92 -18.77 11.17
CA LEU A 106 -15.90 -18.39 10.16
C LEU A 106 -15.20 -17.83 8.91
N PRO A 107 -15.57 -18.28 7.69
CA PRO A 107 -15.01 -17.73 6.47
C PRO A 107 -15.51 -16.28 6.27
N ALA A 108 -14.61 -15.40 5.81
CA ALA A 108 -14.88 -13.96 5.64
C ALA A 108 -16.13 -13.63 4.79
N ARG A 109 -16.53 -14.53 3.87
CA ARG A 109 -17.75 -14.37 3.07
C ARG A 109 -19.02 -14.40 3.93
N VAL A 110 -19.05 -15.21 4.97
CA VAL A 110 -20.20 -15.32 5.88
C VAL A 110 -20.32 -14.03 6.70
N LEU A 111 -19.20 -13.49 7.19
CA LEU A 111 -19.15 -12.21 7.88
C LEU A 111 -19.70 -11.07 7.00
N VAL A 112 -19.27 -11.01 5.73
CA VAL A 112 -19.77 -10.00 4.78
C VAL A 112 -21.25 -10.20 4.47
N SER A 113 -21.71 -11.43 4.26
CA SER A 113 -23.12 -11.72 3.96
C SER A 113 -24.06 -11.40 5.12
N GLN A 114 -23.57 -11.53 6.35
CA GLN A 114 -24.31 -11.24 7.57
C GLN A 114 -24.04 -9.82 8.11
N GLN A 115 -23.28 -9.01 7.37
CA GLN A 115 -22.89 -7.64 7.76
C GLN A 115 -22.23 -7.56 9.15
N LEU A 116 -21.51 -8.61 9.54
CA LEU A 116 -20.77 -8.65 10.81
C LEU A 116 -19.42 -7.96 10.61
N ALA A 117 -19.25 -6.81 11.27
CA ALA A 117 -17.95 -6.15 11.36
C ALA A 117 -17.09 -6.82 12.44
N VAL A 118 -15.76 -6.67 12.33
CA VAL A 118 -14.82 -7.19 13.34
C VAL A 118 -15.06 -6.52 14.71
N SER A 119 -15.57 -5.29 14.71
CA SER A 119 -15.99 -4.56 15.92
C SER A 119 -17.20 -5.17 16.62
N ASP A 120 -18.01 -5.95 15.91
CA ASP A 120 -19.23 -6.55 16.47
C ASP A 120 -18.92 -7.86 17.21
N ILE A 121 -17.70 -8.39 17.02
CA ILE A 121 -17.20 -9.56 17.74
C ILE A 121 -16.62 -9.06 19.07
N PRO A 122 -17.18 -9.46 20.22
CA PRO A 122 -16.64 -9.04 21.50
C PRO A 122 -15.18 -9.54 21.63
N PRO A 123 -14.26 -8.70 22.13
CA PRO A 123 -12.89 -9.12 22.34
C PRO A 123 -12.88 -10.29 23.32
N ALA A 124 -12.25 -11.40 22.91
CA ALA A 124 -12.06 -12.54 23.79
C ALA A 124 -11.05 -12.17 24.87
N ILE A 125 -11.35 -12.54 26.11
CA ILE A 125 -10.41 -12.40 27.22
C ILE A 125 -9.35 -13.48 27.07
N LEU A 126 -8.09 -13.06 27.00
CA LEU A 126 -6.95 -13.96 26.97
C LEU A 126 -6.60 -14.36 28.40
N LEU A 127 -6.88 -15.62 28.75
CA LEU A 127 -6.70 -16.15 30.10
C LEU A 127 -5.23 -16.20 30.54
N ASN A 128 -4.30 -16.20 29.57
CA ASN A 128 -2.85 -16.17 29.80
C ASN A 128 -2.28 -14.78 30.13
N ARG A 129 -3.08 -13.71 29.98
CA ARG A 129 -2.63 -12.31 30.11
C ARG A 129 -3.61 -11.45 30.91
N TYR A 130 -4.51 -12.08 31.67
CA TYR A 130 -5.48 -11.35 32.47
C TYR A 130 -4.80 -10.81 33.74
N SER A 131 -4.96 -9.51 33.98
CA SER A 131 -4.54 -8.84 35.22
C SER A 131 -5.76 -8.75 36.14
N GLY A 132 -5.77 -9.51 37.23
CA GLY A 132 -6.82 -9.50 38.26
C GLY A 132 -7.38 -10.89 38.62
N GLU A 133 -8.30 -10.93 39.58
CA GLU A 133 -8.96 -12.17 40.02
C GLU A 133 -10.08 -12.58 39.05
N LEU A 134 -9.99 -13.78 38.49
CA LEU A 134 -10.96 -14.32 37.53
C LEU A 134 -12.00 -15.23 38.23
N ASP A 135 -13.23 -14.74 38.41
CA ASP A 135 -14.36 -15.56 38.88
C ASP A 135 -15.02 -16.31 37.70
N VAL A 136 -14.80 -17.62 37.63
CA VAL A 136 -15.34 -18.48 36.56
C VAL A 136 -16.65 -19.14 37.00
N ARG A 137 -17.77 -18.61 36.53
CA ARG A 137 -19.10 -19.18 36.80
C ARG A 137 -19.41 -20.34 35.86
N THR A 138 -19.29 -21.57 36.35
CA THR A 138 -19.54 -22.82 35.60
C THR A 138 -21.03 -23.20 35.44
N GLY A 139 -21.94 -22.26 35.72
CA GLY A 139 -23.38 -22.48 35.63
C GLY A 139 -23.90 -22.47 34.19
N ARG A 140 -24.60 -23.53 33.78
CA ARG A 140 -25.27 -23.66 32.48
C ARG A 140 -26.54 -22.77 32.42
N ARG A 141 -26.36 -21.46 32.28
CA ARG A 141 -27.43 -20.53 31.89
C ARG A 141 -26.92 -19.68 30.74
N ILE A 142 -27.28 -20.08 29.51
CA ILE A 142 -27.26 -19.17 28.38
C ILE A 142 -28.39 -18.16 28.67
N PRO A 143 -28.11 -16.88 28.95
CA PRO A 143 -29.19 -15.91 29.05
C PRO A 143 -29.91 -15.87 27.70
N GLU A 144 -31.23 -16.08 27.69
CA GLU A 144 -32.05 -15.91 26.50
C GLU A 144 -31.78 -14.53 25.88
N GLY A 145 -31.66 -14.53 24.55
CA GLY A 145 -31.16 -13.44 23.74
C GLY A 145 -31.74 -12.08 24.12
N ARG A 146 -30.98 -11.34 24.93
CA ARG A 146 -31.21 -9.93 25.13
C ARG A 146 -30.54 -9.24 23.95
N ASN A 147 -31.28 -9.06 22.86
CA ASN A 147 -30.90 -8.13 21.80
C ASN A 147 -30.49 -6.82 22.49
N PRO A 148 -29.23 -6.36 22.35
CA PRO A 148 -28.82 -5.14 23.00
C PRO A 148 -29.64 -4.00 22.39
N LYS A 149 -30.56 -3.44 23.19
CA LYS A 149 -31.17 -2.14 22.89
C LYS A 149 -30.03 -1.17 22.67
N ALA A 150 -29.98 -0.59 21.47
CA ALA A 150 -29.09 0.51 21.15
C ALA A 150 -29.14 1.55 22.27
N LYS A 151 -28.01 1.75 22.96
CA LYS A 151 -27.83 2.94 23.77
C LYS A 151 -27.74 4.10 22.79
N THR A 152 -28.81 4.87 22.69
CA THR A 152 -28.80 6.26 22.23
C THR A 152 -27.88 7.05 23.15
N GLY A 153 -26.59 7.10 22.78
CA GLY A 153 -25.60 8.03 23.30
C GLY A 153 -24.97 8.71 22.08
N ASN A 154 -25.20 10.01 21.96
CA ASN A 154 -24.71 10.87 20.88
C ASN A 154 -23.22 10.65 20.58
N THR A 155 -22.90 9.90 19.53
CA THR A 155 -21.68 10.04 18.74
C THR A 155 -21.98 9.56 17.31
N ALA A 156 -22.81 10.34 16.62
CA ALA A 156 -22.88 10.27 15.17
C ALA A 156 -21.52 10.73 14.62
N ASN A 157 -20.68 9.79 14.19
CA ASN A 157 -19.78 9.87 13.03
C ASN A 157 -18.67 8.82 13.13
N HIS A 158 -18.88 7.65 12.52
CA HIS A 158 -17.76 6.86 12.01
C HIS A 158 -18.15 6.12 10.74
N PHE A 159 -18.53 6.89 9.72
CA PHE A 159 -18.46 6.42 8.33
C PHE A 159 -17.04 6.68 7.80
N VAL A 160 -16.52 5.71 7.04
CA VAL A 160 -15.33 5.84 6.20
C VAL A 160 -15.50 7.05 5.30
N ARG A 161 -14.80 8.15 5.59
CA ARG A 161 -14.77 9.33 4.70
C ARG A 161 -13.84 9.02 3.54
N PHE A 162 -14.41 8.97 2.34
CA PHE A 162 -13.66 9.20 1.11
C PHE A 162 -12.99 10.57 1.22
N SER A 163 -11.70 10.64 0.85
CA SER A 163 -10.91 11.86 0.97
C SER A 163 -11.41 12.93 0.01
N GLU A 164 -12.30 13.78 0.50
CA GLU A 164 -12.54 15.08 -0.11
C GLU A 164 -11.40 16.00 0.33
N SER A 165 -10.59 16.41 -0.64
CA SER A 165 -9.44 17.28 -0.45
C SER A 165 -9.88 18.65 0.05
N VAL A 166 -9.86 18.84 1.36
CA VAL A 166 -9.93 20.18 1.95
C VAL A 166 -8.53 20.77 1.87
N ILE A 167 -8.39 21.76 1.00
CA ILE A 167 -7.22 22.62 0.90
C ILE A 167 -7.06 23.33 2.25
N GLY A 168 -5.98 23.04 3.00
CA GLY A 168 -5.52 23.87 4.11
C GLY A 168 -5.27 23.19 5.47
N ALA A 169 -5.69 21.95 5.69
CA ALA A 169 -5.38 21.24 6.94
C ALA A 169 -4.28 20.19 6.69
N ARG A 170 -3.06 20.42 7.22
CA ARG A 170 -2.03 19.37 7.29
C ARG A 170 -2.57 18.25 8.16
N LEU A 171 -2.78 17.07 7.58
CA LEU A 171 -3.07 15.85 8.34
C LEU A 171 -1.81 15.50 9.15
N GLU A 172 -1.90 15.63 10.47
CA GLU A 172 -0.92 15.07 11.39
C GLU A 172 -1.13 13.56 11.46
N ILE A 173 -0.03 12.82 11.34
CA ILE A 173 -0.02 11.35 11.42
C ILE A 173 0.03 11.00 12.90
N ASP A 174 -0.96 10.26 13.37
CA ASP A 174 -1.03 9.73 14.74
C ASP A 174 0.12 8.72 14.97
N THR A 175 1.17 9.19 15.64
CA THR A 175 2.43 8.46 15.88
C THR A 175 2.26 7.28 16.81
N SER A 176 1.17 7.22 17.58
CA SER A 176 0.83 6.09 18.46
C SER A 176 0.57 4.77 17.71
N ARG A 177 0.32 4.84 16.39
CA ARG A 177 0.06 3.68 15.52
C ARG A 177 1.26 3.25 14.68
N LEU A 178 2.38 3.98 14.73
CA LEU A 178 3.58 3.66 13.97
C LEU A 178 4.44 2.66 14.76
N ARG A 179 4.45 1.40 14.33
CA ARG A 179 5.49 0.45 14.75
C ARG A 179 6.83 0.87 14.17
N SER A 180 7.86 0.91 15.01
CA SER A 180 9.23 1.18 14.59
C SER A 180 9.73 0.03 13.71
N THR A 181 10.51 0.37 12.69
CA THR A 181 11.07 -0.59 11.72
C THR A 181 12.05 -1.58 12.35
N ASP A 182 12.51 -1.29 13.56
CA ASP A 182 13.52 -2.07 14.29
C ASP A 182 12.89 -3.24 15.08
N GLU A 183 11.58 -3.21 15.34
CA GLU A 183 10.83 -4.35 15.91
C GLU A 183 10.57 -5.46 14.89
N VAL A 184 10.80 -5.20 13.59
CA VAL A 184 10.72 -6.23 12.55
C VAL A 184 12.05 -6.98 12.51
N GLY A 185 12.22 -7.86 13.50
CA GLY A 185 13.32 -8.82 13.55
C GLY A 185 13.44 -9.64 12.26
N GLU A 186 14.66 -10.17 12.06
CA GLU A 186 15.23 -10.92 10.93
C GLU A 186 14.29 -11.41 9.81
N PRO A 187 14.73 -11.34 8.54
CA PRO A 187 13.92 -11.79 7.41
C PRO A 187 13.57 -13.27 7.56
N MET A 188 12.33 -13.53 7.99
CA MET A 188 11.79 -14.88 8.07
C MET A 188 12.10 -15.61 6.76
N VAL A 189 12.85 -16.71 6.87
CA VAL A 189 13.12 -17.63 5.78
C VAL A 189 11.78 -18.00 5.17
N ARG A 190 11.59 -17.60 3.90
CA ARG A 190 10.36 -17.89 3.15
C ARG A 190 10.28 -19.40 2.96
N LEU A 191 9.55 -20.07 3.85
CA LEU A 191 9.17 -21.46 3.66
C LEU A 191 8.36 -21.56 2.36
N PRO A 192 8.67 -22.53 1.47
CA PRO A 192 7.93 -22.71 0.23
C PRO A 192 6.47 -23.02 0.58
N ALA A 193 5.55 -22.26 -0.02
CA ALA A 193 4.12 -22.38 0.23
C ALA A 193 3.66 -23.83 -0.01
N VAL A 194 3.21 -24.48 1.06
CA VAL A 194 2.56 -25.79 1.05
C VAL A 194 1.41 -25.74 0.05
N LYS A 195 1.28 -26.76 -0.80
CA LYS A 195 0.23 -26.87 -1.83
C LYS A 195 -1.15 -26.77 -1.16
N VAL A 196 -1.88 -25.69 -1.44
CA VAL A 196 -3.21 -25.45 -0.85
C VAL A 196 -4.31 -25.72 -1.88
N SER A 197 -5.50 -26.06 -1.36
CA SER A 197 -6.77 -26.29 -2.06
C SER A 197 -7.01 -25.48 -3.35
N PRO A 198 -7.83 -25.98 -4.31
CA PRO A 198 -8.02 -25.38 -5.64
C PRO A 198 -8.49 -23.91 -5.64
N ALA A 199 -9.10 -23.44 -4.55
CA ALA A 199 -9.47 -22.03 -4.38
C ALA A 199 -8.27 -21.12 -4.07
N ASN A 200 -7.31 -21.59 -3.27
CA ASN A 200 -6.07 -20.87 -3.00
C ASN A 200 -5.11 -20.93 -4.18
N ASP A 201 -5.20 -21.97 -5.01
CA ASP A 201 -4.40 -22.09 -6.23
C ASP A 201 -4.70 -20.95 -7.22
N ARG A 202 -5.99 -20.61 -7.42
CA ARG A 202 -6.38 -19.43 -8.25
C ARG A 202 -5.79 -18.12 -7.73
N VAL A 203 -5.74 -17.93 -6.41
CA VAL A 203 -5.18 -16.71 -5.79
C VAL A 203 -3.65 -16.71 -5.86
N ALA A 204 -3.02 -17.88 -5.70
CA ALA A 204 -1.59 -18.07 -5.84
C ALA A 204 -1.12 -17.79 -7.28
N LEU A 205 -1.86 -18.25 -8.29
CA LEU A 205 -1.61 -17.97 -9.70
C LEU A 205 -1.67 -16.48 -10.03
N ILE A 206 -2.55 -15.73 -9.38
CA ILE A 206 -2.59 -14.27 -9.55
C ILE A 206 -1.28 -13.63 -9.06
N ARG A 207 -0.70 -14.12 -7.96
CA ARG A 207 0.46 -13.49 -7.30
C ARG A 207 1.80 -13.97 -7.85
N ALA A 208 1.94 -15.25 -8.18
CA ALA A 208 3.20 -15.87 -8.56
C ALA A 208 3.01 -16.86 -9.73
N PRO A 209 4.05 -17.05 -10.58
CA PRO A 209 4.02 -18.07 -11.64
C PRO A 209 4.08 -19.47 -11.03
N ARG A 210 3.54 -20.47 -11.76
CA ARG A 210 3.73 -21.87 -11.37
C ARG A 210 5.22 -22.20 -11.42
N THR A 211 5.64 -23.09 -10.52
CA THR A 211 7.02 -23.60 -10.49
C THR A 211 7.40 -24.25 -11.82
N GLU A 212 6.43 -24.89 -12.50
CA GLU A 212 6.59 -25.50 -13.82
C GLU A 212 6.91 -24.49 -14.93
N THR A 213 6.31 -23.29 -14.90
CA THR A 213 6.45 -22.28 -15.97
C THR A 213 7.88 -21.75 -16.11
N ASN A 214 8.65 -21.76 -15.02
CA ASN A 214 10.02 -21.27 -14.98
C ASN A 214 11.05 -22.40 -14.73
N LEU A 215 10.63 -23.67 -14.82
CA LEU A 215 11.50 -24.79 -14.57
C LEU A 215 12.66 -24.81 -15.58
N GLY A 216 13.90 -24.85 -15.08
CA GLY A 216 15.12 -24.84 -15.90
C GLY A 216 15.47 -23.47 -16.53
N ARG A 217 14.78 -22.38 -16.18
CA ARG A 217 15.12 -21.03 -16.66
C ARG A 217 15.85 -20.24 -15.59
N ASP A 218 16.97 -19.64 -15.98
CA ASP A 218 17.73 -18.74 -15.11
C ASP A 218 16.86 -17.53 -14.69
N PRO A 219 16.73 -17.23 -13.37
CA PRO A 219 16.04 -16.06 -12.85
C PRO A 219 16.45 -14.73 -13.45
N GLN A 220 17.66 -14.57 -13.99
CA GLN A 220 18.12 -13.33 -14.64
C GLN A 220 17.75 -13.25 -16.13
N SER A 221 17.37 -14.37 -16.75
CA SER A 221 17.06 -14.43 -18.18
C SER A 221 15.83 -13.61 -18.56
N ARG A 222 15.79 -13.12 -19.81
CA ARG A 222 14.63 -12.39 -20.37
C ARG A 222 13.39 -13.29 -20.54
N TRP A 223 13.61 -14.59 -20.57
CA TRP A 223 12.60 -15.64 -20.74
C TRP A 223 12.01 -16.10 -19.40
N TYR A 224 12.57 -15.65 -18.28
CA TYR A 224 12.02 -15.90 -16.96
C TYR A 224 10.76 -15.07 -16.74
N ILE A 225 9.62 -15.75 -16.62
CA ILE A 225 8.31 -15.12 -16.51
C ILE A 225 8.14 -14.65 -15.07
N ARG A 226 7.95 -13.34 -14.91
CA ARG A 226 7.78 -12.69 -13.60
C ARG A 226 6.38 -12.10 -13.45
N GLY A 227 5.92 -12.07 -12.21
CA GLY A 227 4.84 -11.18 -11.80
C GLY A 227 3.42 -11.71 -11.93
N VAL A 228 2.49 -10.74 -11.88
CA VAL A 228 1.06 -10.96 -11.65
C VAL A 228 0.36 -11.36 -12.94
N LEU A 229 -0.59 -12.30 -12.87
CA LEU A 229 -1.37 -12.73 -14.02
C LEU A 229 -2.41 -11.67 -14.44
N HIS A 230 -2.43 -11.32 -15.73
CA HIS A 230 -3.44 -10.44 -16.30
C HIS A 230 -4.81 -11.15 -16.43
N SER A 231 -5.91 -10.45 -16.19
CA SER A 231 -7.27 -11.03 -16.30
C SER A 231 -7.64 -11.41 -17.74
N HIS A 232 -7.29 -10.56 -18.70
CA HIS A 232 -7.61 -10.75 -20.12
C HIS A 232 -6.33 -10.76 -20.97
N PRO A 233 -5.64 -11.90 -21.11
CA PRO A 233 -4.37 -11.97 -21.82
C PRO A 233 -4.50 -11.77 -23.33
N LEU A 234 -5.57 -12.32 -23.93
CA LEU A 234 -5.81 -12.23 -25.37
C LEU A 234 -6.09 -10.79 -25.81
N SER A 235 -6.91 -10.06 -25.05
CA SER A 235 -7.24 -8.66 -25.36
C SER A 235 -5.98 -7.78 -25.38
N ILE A 236 -5.09 -7.94 -24.39
CA ILE A 236 -3.83 -7.19 -24.34
C ILE A 236 -2.88 -7.60 -25.48
N ALA A 237 -2.82 -8.89 -25.84
CA ALA A 237 -2.00 -9.35 -26.96
C ALA A 237 -2.49 -8.80 -28.30
N VAL A 238 -3.82 -8.81 -28.55
CA VAL A 238 -4.44 -8.22 -29.74
C VAL A 238 -4.20 -6.71 -29.77
N GLY A 239 -4.39 -6.01 -28.64
CA GLY A 239 -4.08 -4.59 -28.53
C GLY A 239 -2.62 -4.26 -28.83
N ALA A 240 -1.68 -5.08 -28.34
CA ALA A 240 -0.25 -4.95 -28.63
C ALA A 240 0.08 -5.18 -30.12
N PHE A 241 -0.60 -6.13 -30.76
CA PHE A 241 -0.45 -6.38 -32.19
C PHE A 241 -0.98 -5.22 -33.04
N VAL A 242 -2.21 -4.77 -32.76
CA VAL A 242 -2.84 -3.67 -33.50
C VAL A 242 -2.05 -2.37 -33.35
N THR A 243 -1.54 -2.07 -32.15
CA THR A 243 -0.70 -0.89 -31.92
C THR A 243 0.61 -0.95 -32.67
N LEU A 244 1.28 -2.10 -32.70
CA LEU A 244 2.49 -2.29 -33.48
C LEU A 244 2.23 -2.12 -34.98
N MET A 245 1.14 -2.69 -35.48
CA MET A 245 0.71 -2.50 -36.88
C MET A 245 0.43 -1.04 -37.18
N LEU A 246 -0.20 -0.29 -36.26
CA LEU A 246 -0.48 1.14 -36.44
C LEU A 246 0.82 1.96 -36.49
N PHE A 247 1.82 1.64 -35.66
CA PHE A 247 3.13 2.30 -35.68
C PHE A 247 3.84 2.17 -37.03
N VAL A 248 3.63 1.06 -37.75
CA VAL A 248 4.18 0.83 -39.09
C VAL A 248 3.25 1.41 -40.17
N ALA A 249 1.94 1.23 -40.03
CA ALA A 249 0.96 1.64 -41.03
C ALA A 249 0.86 3.16 -41.18
N ILE A 250 0.99 3.94 -40.10
CA ILE A 250 0.95 5.41 -40.17
C ILE A 250 2.02 5.98 -41.12
N PRO A 251 3.34 5.74 -40.92
CA PRO A 251 4.35 6.29 -41.81
C PRO A 251 4.23 5.74 -43.23
N LEU A 252 3.87 4.46 -43.39
CA LEU A 252 3.63 3.88 -44.71
C LEU A 252 2.46 4.56 -45.43
N ALA A 253 1.34 4.80 -44.74
CA ALA A 253 0.17 5.45 -45.30
C ALA A 253 0.46 6.91 -45.68
N VAL A 254 1.24 7.63 -44.87
CA VAL A 254 1.68 8.99 -45.20
C VAL A 254 2.57 8.97 -46.45
N ALA A 255 3.59 8.11 -46.47
CA ALA A 255 4.49 7.99 -47.61
C ALA A 255 3.75 7.58 -48.90
N SER A 256 2.88 6.57 -48.83
CA SER A 256 2.10 6.09 -49.97
C SER A 256 1.13 7.16 -50.47
N SER A 257 0.49 7.91 -49.58
CA SER A 257 -0.44 8.98 -49.99
C SER A 257 0.30 10.10 -50.71
N VAL A 258 1.46 10.50 -50.22
CA VAL A 258 2.32 11.51 -50.85
C VAL A 258 2.81 11.02 -52.22
N LEU A 259 3.30 9.78 -52.32
CA LEU A 259 3.75 9.16 -53.57
C LEU A 259 2.62 9.06 -54.61
N LEU A 260 1.41 8.69 -54.19
CA LEU A 260 0.25 8.62 -55.10
C LEU A 260 -0.17 10.01 -55.58
N LEU A 261 -0.16 11.02 -54.70
CA LEU A 261 -0.44 12.40 -55.07
C LEU A 261 0.59 12.92 -56.10
N LEU A 262 1.88 12.70 -55.85
CA LEU A 262 2.98 13.04 -56.77
C LEU A 262 2.86 12.31 -58.11
N SER A 263 2.41 11.05 -58.11
CA SER A 263 2.17 10.30 -59.35
C SER A 263 1.05 10.90 -60.21
N GLY A 264 0.05 11.53 -59.58
CA GLY A 264 -1.05 12.22 -60.26
C GLY A 264 -0.65 13.59 -60.81
N GLU A 265 0.12 14.38 -60.05
CA GLU A 265 0.51 15.74 -60.43
C GLU A 265 1.74 15.78 -61.37
N MET A 266 2.71 14.87 -61.19
CA MET A 266 3.96 14.81 -61.97
C MET A 266 4.18 13.42 -62.59
N PRO A 267 3.39 13.05 -63.62
CA PRO A 267 3.43 11.71 -64.21
C PRO A 267 4.71 11.41 -65.02
N ARG A 268 5.56 12.41 -65.28
CA ARG A 268 6.84 12.22 -65.98
C ARG A 268 7.89 11.55 -65.10
N ASP A 269 7.94 11.92 -63.81
CA ASP A 269 8.97 11.45 -62.88
C ASP A 269 8.47 10.29 -61.98
N PHE A 270 7.15 10.19 -61.74
CA PHE A 270 6.57 9.26 -60.77
C PHE A 270 5.70 8.15 -61.38
N LYS A 271 5.83 7.88 -62.69
CA LYS A 271 5.06 6.84 -63.40
C LYS A 271 5.29 5.41 -62.91
N TRP A 272 6.38 5.18 -62.17
CA TRP A 272 6.76 3.89 -61.61
C TRP A 272 5.96 3.53 -60.34
N VAL A 273 5.25 4.49 -59.74
CA VAL A 273 4.51 4.31 -58.49
C VAL A 273 3.29 3.42 -58.73
N PRO A 274 3.19 2.25 -58.07
CA PRO A 274 2.07 1.35 -58.29
C PRO A 274 0.76 1.88 -57.67
N GLY A 275 -0.34 1.81 -58.41
CA GLY A 275 -1.66 2.24 -57.92
C GLY A 275 -2.19 1.44 -56.73
N TRP A 276 -1.70 0.21 -56.49
CA TRP A 276 -2.11 -0.62 -55.34
C TRP A 276 -1.68 -0.04 -53.98
N LEU A 277 -0.76 0.93 -53.97
CA LEU A 277 -0.34 1.64 -52.76
C LEU A 277 -1.51 2.33 -52.02
N ILE A 278 -2.66 2.50 -52.68
CA ILE A 278 -3.88 3.04 -52.08
C ILE A 278 -4.43 2.17 -50.94
N VAL A 279 -4.02 0.89 -50.85
CA VAL A 279 -4.44 -0.02 -49.78
C VAL A 279 -4.00 0.50 -48.41
N PHE A 280 -2.82 1.12 -48.28
CA PHE A 280 -2.31 1.61 -46.98
C PHE A 280 -3.19 2.72 -46.36
N PRO A 281 -3.53 3.81 -47.07
CA PRO A 281 -4.45 4.81 -46.53
C PRO A 281 -5.87 4.27 -46.37
N LEU A 282 -6.31 3.31 -47.18
CA LEU A 282 -7.64 2.69 -47.06
C LEU A 282 -7.77 1.78 -45.82
N VAL A 283 -6.71 1.06 -45.46
CA VAL A 283 -6.68 0.15 -44.29
C VAL A 283 -6.49 0.91 -42.97
N MET A 284 -5.90 2.11 -43.01
CA MET A 284 -5.71 2.98 -41.84
C MET A 284 -6.97 3.21 -40.97
N PRO A 285 -8.15 3.58 -41.50
CA PRO A 285 -9.36 3.73 -40.69
C PRO A 285 -9.79 2.43 -40.00
N LEU A 286 -9.63 1.28 -40.66
CA LEU A 286 -9.94 -0.03 -40.07
C LEU A 286 -8.99 -0.34 -38.90
N LEU A 287 -7.69 -0.13 -39.09
CA LEU A 287 -6.69 -0.29 -38.01
C LEU A 287 -6.92 0.71 -36.87
N GLY A 288 -7.31 1.94 -37.19
CA GLY A 288 -7.69 2.96 -36.22
C GLY A 288 -8.87 2.51 -35.36
N LEU A 289 -9.93 1.99 -35.97
CA LEU A 289 -11.09 1.44 -35.24
C LEU A 289 -10.69 0.28 -34.33
N CYS A 290 -9.89 -0.66 -34.83
CA CYS A 290 -9.35 -1.74 -34.02
C CYS A 290 -8.54 -1.20 -32.82
N TYR A 291 -7.73 -0.15 -33.03
CA TYR A 291 -6.98 0.46 -31.94
C TYR A 291 -7.90 1.10 -30.88
N LEU A 292 -9.01 1.73 -31.28
CA LEU A 292 -9.98 2.29 -30.36
C LEU A 292 -10.65 1.20 -29.49
N ILE A 293 -10.97 0.03 -30.08
CA ILE A 293 -11.64 -1.07 -29.38
C ILE A 293 -10.68 -1.82 -28.45
N TRP A 294 -9.50 -2.21 -28.94
CA TRP A 294 -8.57 -3.07 -28.18
C TRP A 294 -7.43 -2.28 -27.51
N GLY A 295 -6.88 -1.28 -28.20
CA GLY A 295 -5.74 -0.50 -27.70
C GLY A 295 -6.11 0.43 -26.56
N LEU A 296 -7.21 1.18 -26.66
CA LEU A 296 -7.62 2.11 -25.60
C LEU A 296 -8.11 1.42 -24.33
N ASN A 297 -8.70 0.24 -24.46
CA ASN A 297 -9.21 -0.56 -23.35
C ASN A 297 -8.13 -1.39 -22.65
N GLY A 298 -6.91 -1.44 -23.20
CA GLY A 298 -5.79 -2.14 -22.59
C GLY A 298 -5.25 -1.40 -21.36
N SER A 299 -5.69 -1.80 -20.18
CA SER A 299 -5.24 -1.24 -18.89
C SER A 299 -4.35 -2.19 -18.11
N CYS A 300 -3.51 -1.64 -17.23
CA CYS A 300 -2.75 -2.44 -16.28
C CYS A 300 -3.65 -2.87 -15.12
N ARG A 301 -3.64 -4.16 -14.76
CA ARG A 301 -4.40 -4.70 -13.61
C ARG A 301 -4.09 -4.03 -12.26
N ILE A 302 -2.86 -3.55 -12.06
CA ILE A 302 -2.39 -3.07 -10.75
C ILE A 302 -2.64 -1.57 -10.59
N CYS A 303 -2.21 -0.76 -11.56
CA CYS A 303 -2.36 0.70 -11.49
C CYS A 303 -3.52 1.25 -12.32
N GLY A 304 -4.26 0.40 -13.05
CA GLY A 304 -5.40 0.81 -13.88
C GLY A 304 -5.06 1.65 -15.12
N GLN A 305 -3.80 2.04 -15.29
CA GLN A 305 -3.39 2.94 -16.37
C GLN A 305 -3.37 2.25 -17.73
N SER A 306 -3.76 2.99 -18.78
CA SER A 306 -3.74 2.55 -20.17
C SER A 306 -2.32 2.26 -20.66
N LEU A 307 -2.07 1.05 -21.14
CA LEU A 307 -0.74 0.56 -21.52
C LEU A 307 -0.23 1.16 -22.84
N PHE A 308 -1.12 1.33 -23.81
CA PHE A 308 -0.76 1.71 -25.18
C PHE A 308 -0.90 3.21 -25.48
N ARG A 309 -1.34 4.00 -24.49
CA ARG A 309 -1.50 5.45 -24.64
C ARG A 309 -0.21 6.16 -24.24
N HIS A 310 0.30 7.01 -25.11
CA HIS A 310 1.37 7.93 -24.71
C HIS A 310 0.84 8.95 -23.71
N ARG A 311 1.55 9.13 -22.61
CA ARG A 311 1.27 10.18 -21.63
C ARG A 311 2.59 10.83 -21.21
N HIS A 312 2.53 12.13 -20.98
CA HIS A 312 3.67 12.95 -20.61
C HIS A 312 3.84 12.98 -19.09
N HIS A 313 4.30 11.87 -18.52
CA HIS A 313 4.62 11.78 -17.11
C HIS A 313 5.84 10.90 -16.89
N ARG A 314 6.42 10.99 -15.69
CA ARG A 314 7.62 10.25 -15.33
C ARG A 314 7.32 8.75 -15.35
N LYS A 315 8.00 8.05 -16.26
CA LYS A 315 7.90 6.60 -16.42
C LYS A 315 8.87 5.92 -15.44
N ASN A 316 8.56 4.69 -15.06
CA ASN A 316 9.40 3.92 -14.13
C ASN A 316 10.75 3.59 -14.79
N SER A 317 11.85 3.67 -14.04
CA SER A 317 13.20 3.35 -14.51
C SER A 317 13.36 1.90 -14.98
N ARG A 318 12.52 0.98 -14.47
CA ARG A 318 12.53 -0.44 -14.85
C ARG A 318 11.70 -0.74 -16.10
N ALA A 319 11.02 0.25 -16.69
CA ALA A 319 10.24 0.07 -17.90
C ALA A 319 11.15 -0.16 -19.12
N HIS A 320 10.71 -1.00 -20.05
CA HIS A 320 11.44 -1.22 -21.30
C HIS A 320 11.42 0.06 -22.14
N HIS A 321 12.61 0.53 -22.52
CA HIS A 321 12.81 1.75 -23.27
C HIS A 321 13.77 1.50 -24.41
N VAL A 322 13.46 2.04 -25.59
CA VAL A 322 14.37 2.11 -26.73
C VAL A 322 14.54 3.59 -27.08
N PRO A 323 15.77 4.12 -27.14
CA PRO A 323 15.99 5.52 -27.52
C PRO A 323 15.37 5.80 -28.90
N GLY A 324 14.66 6.92 -29.03
CA GLY A 324 13.96 7.33 -30.26
C GLY A 324 12.55 6.73 -30.45
N LEU A 325 12.36 5.44 -30.14
CA LEU A 325 11.07 4.74 -30.29
C LEU A 325 10.19 4.81 -29.03
N GLY A 326 10.76 5.24 -27.91
CA GLY A 326 10.07 5.42 -26.64
C GLY A 326 9.80 4.10 -25.92
N TYR A 327 8.65 4.03 -25.23
CA TYR A 327 8.33 2.95 -24.29
C TYR A 327 7.21 2.00 -24.78
N ILE A 328 6.40 2.44 -25.76
CA ILE A 328 5.24 1.68 -26.23
C ILE A 328 5.66 0.54 -27.16
N LEU A 329 6.57 0.83 -28.09
CA LEU A 329 7.05 -0.16 -29.04
C LEU A 329 7.78 -1.35 -28.38
N PRO A 330 8.76 -1.14 -27.48
CA PRO A 330 9.38 -2.26 -26.78
C PRO A 330 8.40 -3.01 -25.87
N LEU A 331 7.40 -2.33 -25.31
CA LEU A 331 6.32 -2.95 -24.56
C LEU A 331 5.52 -3.92 -25.44
N CYS A 332 5.08 -3.50 -26.63
CA CYS A 332 4.33 -4.34 -27.56
C CYS A 332 5.15 -5.55 -28.02
N VAL A 333 6.43 -5.34 -28.36
CA VAL A 333 7.33 -6.43 -28.76
C VAL A 333 7.52 -7.44 -27.64
N HIS A 334 7.70 -6.99 -26.39
CA HIS A 334 7.81 -7.88 -25.24
C HIS A 334 6.53 -8.70 -24.99
N ILE A 335 5.37 -8.06 -25.10
CA ILE A 335 4.06 -8.72 -24.99
C ILE A 335 3.93 -9.85 -26.01
N LEU A 336 4.28 -9.58 -27.27
CA LEU A 336 4.09 -10.54 -28.37
C LEU A 336 5.11 -11.69 -28.33
N LEU A 337 6.39 -11.39 -28.06
CA LEU A 337 7.47 -12.40 -28.08
C LEU A 337 7.54 -13.21 -26.79
N PHE A 338 7.51 -12.55 -25.63
CA PHE A 338 7.78 -13.19 -24.34
C PHE A 338 6.51 -13.45 -23.53
N ARG A 339 5.35 -12.93 -23.95
CA ARG A 339 4.06 -13.06 -23.23
C ARG A 339 4.11 -12.56 -21.79
N TRP A 340 5.03 -11.64 -21.50
CA TRP A 340 5.11 -10.91 -20.24
C TRP A 340 5.69 -9.52 -20.52
N PHE A 341 5.40 -8.56 -19.65
CA PHE A 341 5.91 -7.20 -19.78
C PHE A 341 6.02 -6.51 -18.42
N ARG A 342 6.72 -5.37 -18.37
CA ARG A 342 6.67 -4.45 -17.22
C ARG A 342 5.80 -3.25 -17.54
N CYS A 343 4.86 -2.93 -16.64
CA CYS A 343 4.06 -1.72 -16.80
C CYS A 343 4.98 -0.48 -16.81
N THR A 344 4.77 0.42 -17.76
CA THR A 344 5.54 1.67 -17.90
C THR A 344 5.36 2.64 -16.72
N HIS A 345 4.27 2.48 -15.97
CA HIS A 345 3.89 3.35 -14.86
C HIS A 345 4.31 2.79 -13.50
N CYS A 346 3.73 1.66 -13.09
CA CYS A 346 4.06 1.07 -11.80
C CYS A 346 5.33 0.20 -11.82
N GLY A 347 5.89 -0.11 -13.01
CA GLY A 347 7.09 -0.96 -13.13
C GLY A 347 6.88 -2.43 -12.78
N THR A 348 5.66 -2.80 -12.39
CA THR A 348 5.34 -4.17 -11.99
C THR A 348 5.41 -5.11 -13.20
N PRO A 349 6.01 -6.30 -13.05
CA PRO A 349 5.96 -7.32 -14.07
C PRO A 349 4.56 -7.95 -14.12
N VAL A 350 4.02 -8.09 -15.32
CA VAL A 350 2.71 -8.65 -15.61
C VAL A 350 2.88 -9.73 -16.67
N ARG A 351 2.30 -10.91 -16.42
CA ARG A 351 2.32 -12.04 -17.36
C ARG A 351 0.97 -12.24 -18.04
N LEU A 352 1.04 -12.68 -19.30
CA LEU A 352 -0.11 -12.89 -20.20
C LEU A 352 -0.31 -14.38 -20.53
N LYS A 353 0.49 -15.28 -19.96
CA LYS A 353 0.37 -16.71 -20.20
C LYS A 353 0.61 -17.49 -18.90
N GLU A 354 -0.04 -18.65 -18.82
CA GLU A 354 0.39 -19.81 -18.03
C GLU A 354 0.98 -20.86 -18.96
#